data_AF-A0A8D8JNP5-F1
#
_entry.id   AF-A0A8D8JNP5-F1
#
_cell.length_a   1.000
_cell.length_b   1.000
_cell.length_c   1.000
_cell.angle_alpha   90.00
_cell.angle_beta   90.00
_cell.angle_gamma   90.00
#
_symmetry.space_group_name_H-M   'P 1'
#
loop_
_entity.id
_entity.type
_entity.pdbx_description
1 polymer ?
#
loop_
_entity_poly.entity_id
_entity_poly.type
_entity_poly.pdbx_seq_one_letter_code
_entity_poly.pdbx_strand_id
1 'polypeptide(L)'
;MDAQQYDEDLSQNLFFRKLQLDHQIFLDTAPIEGWIVCIPRSGSINEKCLTDQEFLLAQILVPNEELPETHFTNLSCADVRLNGRQLLTGGLKITILFEELFYTKDGLKYKIWCIERPLCDTRPYGLVLDDDFGKLITIRKLQDAVEFIRTVAKPRYVFSKIDAAVQTFIKHRSSFLNCNLKLYKEDVKKLYISCLEIILQNRKLKDRCQRDAHLKRNVKIAVETY
;
A
#
# COMPACT_ATOMS: atom_id res chain seq x y z
N MET A 1 18.33 7.76 -6.80
CA MET A 1 17.87 7.09 -5.56
C MET A 1 16.37 7.17 -5.56
N ASP A 2 15.71 6.09 -5.97
CA ASP A 2 14.27 6.08 -6.14
C ASP A 2 13.61 5.78 -4.79
N ALA A 3 13.24 6.83 -4.07
CA ALA A 3 12.23 6.68 -3.04
C ALA A 3 10.95 6.20 -3.74
N GLN A 4 10.52 4.97 -3.46
CA GLN A 4 9.10 4.63 -3.60
C GLN A 4 8.36 5.64 -2.73
N GLN A 5 7.61 6.56 -3.35
CA GLN A 5 7.03 7.69 -2.67
C GLN A 5 5.91 7.20 -1.75
N TYR A 6 6.27 6.92 -0.49
CA TYR A 6 5.31 6.74 0.58
C TYR A 6 4.53 8.05 0.74
N ASP A 7 3.22 8.00 0.50
CA ASP A 7 2.33 9.16 0.46
C ASP A 7 1.28 9.15 1.59
N GLU A 8 1.39 8.23 2.54
CA GLU A 8 0.49 8.20 3.69
C GLU A 8 0.98 9.18 4.78
N ASP A 9 0.04 9.93 5.34
CA ASP A 9 0.25 10.69 6.55
C ASP A 9 0.21 9.75 7.76
N LEU A 10 1.36 9.55 8.41
CA LEU A 10 1.46 8.71 9.61
C LEU A 10 0.51 9.16 10.72
N SER A 11 0.23 10.46 10.84
CA SER A 11 -0.71 10.97 11.85
C SER A 11 -2.15 10.48 11.62
N GLN A 12 -2.48 9.99 10.42
CA GLN A 12 -3.78 9.40 10.07
C GLN A 12 -3.75 7.87 10.03
N ASN A 13 -2.57 7.24 10.14
CA ASN A 13 -2.44 5.79 10.12
C ASN A 13 -3.08 5.19 11.38
N LEU A 14 -4.09 4.33 11.19
CA LEU A 14 -4.87 3.76 12.29
C LEU A 14 -4.03 2.90 13.24
N PHE A 15 -3.04 2.18 12.73
CA PHE A 15 -2.14 1.39 13.55
C PHE A 15 -1.26 2.28 14.41
N PHE A 16 -0.68 3.33 13.82
CA PHE A 16 0.16 4.25 14.60
C PHE A 16 -0.64 5.00 15.67
N ARG A 17 -1.86 5.46 15.35
CA ARG A 17 -2.78 6.05 16.34
C ARG A 17 -3.11 5.08 17.47
N LYS A 18 -3.35 3.80 17.16
CA LYS A 18 -3.62 2.77 18.16
C LYS A 18 -2.43 2.61 19.11
N LEU A 19 -1.21 2.63 18.58
CA LEU A 19 0.00 2.64 19.42
C LEU A 19 0.07 3.89 20.30
N GLN A 20 -0.20 5.08 19.75
CA GLN A 20 -0.13 6.33 20.53
C GLN A 20 -1.20 6.43 21.63
N LEU A 21 -2.40 5.92 21.38
CA LEU A 21 -3.52 6.05 22.32
C LEU A 21 -3.53 4.95 23.37
N ASP A 22 -3.37 3.69 22.93
CA ASP A 22 -3.66 2.53 23.77
C ASP A 22 -2.40 1.77 24.18
N HIS A 23 -1.28 1.97 23.47
CA HIS A 23 -0.03 1.23 23.70
C HIS A 23 1.21 2.13 23.68
N GLN A 24 1.09 3.35 24.22
CA GLN A 24 2.13 4.37 24.21
C GLN A 24 3.44 3.86 24.83
N ILE A 25 3.35 2.90 25.76
CA ILE A 25 4.50 2.24 26.38
C ILE A 25 5.49 1.67 25.36
N PHE A 26 5.03 1.14 24.21
CA PHE A 26 5.96 0.65 23.19
C PHE A 26 6.77 1.77 22.55
N LEU A 27 6.19 2.95 22.38
CA LEU A 27 6.86 4.12 21.82
C LEU A 27 7.82 4.75 22.83
N ASP A 28 7.46 4.73 24.12
CA ASP A 28 8.30 5.27 25.19
C ASP A 28 9.50 4.34 25.48
N THR A 29 9.33 3.02 25.35
CA THR A 29 10.39 2.02 25.51
C THR A 29 11.31 1.94 24.28
N ALA A 30 10.80 2.19 23.07
CA ALA A 30 11.57 2.09 21.84
C ALA A 30 12.93 2.83 21.84
N PRO A 31 13.03 4.10 22.29
CA PRO A 31 14.33 4.77 22.34
C PRO A 31 15.29 4.22 23.40
N ILE A 32 14.77 3.57 24.46
CA ILE A 32 15.56 3.04 25.58
C ILE A 32 16.18 1.71 25.17
N GLU A 33 15.37 0.81 24.61
CA GLU A 33 15.76 -0.54 24.22
C GLU A 33 16.24 -0.64 22.75
N GLY A 34 16.30 0.51 22.05
CA GLY A 34 16.66 0.57 20.64
C GLY A 34 15.66 -0.11 19.69
N TRP A 35 14.42 -0.30 20.11
CA TRP A 35 13.40 -0.95 19.27
C TRP A 35 13.08 -0.11 18.03
N ILE A 36 12.71 -0.81 16.97
CA ILE A 36 12.21 -0.20 15.74
C ILE A 36 10.75 -0.53 15.59
N VAL A 37 9.92 0.51 15.53
CA VAL A 37 8.47 0.36 15.39
C VAL A 37 8.13 0.29 13.91
N CYS A 38 7.68 -0.87 13.43
CA CYS A 38 7.21 -0.99 12.06
C CYS A 38 5.74 -0.61 11.97
N ILE A 39 5.42 0.31 11.05
CA ILE A 39 4.05 0.76 10.80
C ILE A 39 3.60 0.20 9.45
N PRO A 40 2.70 -0.80 9.43
CA PRO A 40 2.13 -1.29 8.20
C PRO A 40 1.34 -0.22 7.46
N ARG A 41 1.41 -0.27 6.13
CA ARG A 41 0.58 0.55 5.26
C ARG A 41 -0.90 0.39 5.64
N SER A 42 -1.66 1.48 5.76
CA SER A 42 -3.05 1.41 6.26
C SER A 42 -3.95 0.49 5.44
N GLY A 43 -3.74 0.42 4.12
CA GLY A 43 -4.49 -0.48 3.22
C GLY A 43 -4.16 -1.98 3.36
N SER A 44 -3.12 -2.33 4.13
CA SER A 44 -2.65 -3.71 4.34
C SER A 44 -3.18 -4.36 5.63
N ILE A 45 -3.95 -3.62 6.44
CA ILE A 45 -4.50 -4.06 7.72
C ILE A 45 -6.01 -3.79 7.78
N ASN A 46 -6.69 -4.37 8.77
CA ASN A 46 -8.09 -4.12 9.05
C ASN A 46 -8.31 -3.98 10.56
N GLU A 47 -9.56 -3.69 10.97
CA GLU A 47 -9.91 -3.49 12.37
C GLU A 47 -9.59 -4.70 13.27
N LYS A 48 -9.70 -5.93 12.75
CA LYS A 48 -9.37 -7.14 13.52
C LYS A 48 -7.89 -7.22 13.87
N CYS A 49 -7.02 -6.73 12.99
CA CYS A 49 -5.59 -6.62 13.28
C CYS A 49 -5.33 -5.64 14.43
N LEU A 50 -6.07 -4.53 14.49
CA LEU A 50 -5.86 -3.48 15.50
C LEU A 50 -6.32 -3.88 16.90
N THR A 51 -7.17 -4.90 17.02
CA THR A 51 -7.68 -5.41 18.30
C THR A 51 -6.84 -6.54 18.88
N ASP A 52 -5.96 -7.13 18.09
CA ASP A 52 -5.17 -8.29 18.50
C ASP A 52 -3.79 -7.85 19.02
N GLN A 53 -3.46 -8.26 20.24
CA GLN A 53 -2.20 -7.88 20.88
C GLN A 53 -1.00 -8.57 20.22
N GLU A 54 -1.14 -9.83 19.83
CA GLU A 54 -0.08 -10.56 19.12
C GLU A 54 0.25 -9.90 17.78
N PHE A 55 -0.77 -9.43 17.07
CA PHE A 55 -0.56 -8.64 15.86
C PHE A 55 0.30 -7.39 16.10
N LEU A 56 0.01 -6.62 17.16
CA LEU A 56 0.73 -5.40 17.52
C LEU A 56 2.19 -5.69 17.86
N LEU A 57 2.43 -6.69 18.72
CA LEU A 57 3.76 -7.11 19.16
C LEU A 57 4.63 -7.56 17.97
N ALA A 58 4.03 -8.26 17.01
CA ALA A 58 4.74 -8.73 15.83
C ALA A 58 5.32 -7.59 14.96
N GLN A 59 4.83 -6.35 15.10
CA GLN A 59 5.34 -5.20 14.32
C GLN A 59 6.50 -4.45 15.00
N ILE A 60 6.89 -4.82 16.22
CA ILE A 60 7.95 -4.14 16.97
C ILE A 60 9.21 -4.99 16.91
N LEU A 61 10.27 -4.46 16.31
CA LEU A 61 11.56 -5.13 16.19
C LEU A 61 12.46 -4.80 17.36
N VAL A 62 13.06 -5.84 17.92
CA VAL A 62 14.06 -5.80 18.98
C VAL A 62 15.41 -6.14 18.35
N PRO A 63 16.39 -5.22 18.38
CA PRO A 63 17.75 -5.54 17.93
C PRO A 63 18.38 -6.56 18.87
N ASN A 64 19.26 -7.41 18.33
CA ASN A 64 20.05 -8.34 19.14
C ASN A 64 21.49 -7.82 19.20
N GLU A 65 22.00 -7.55 20.41
CA GLU A 65 23.36 -7.01 20.62
C GLU A 65 24.48 -7.96 20.19
N GLU A 66 24.22 -9.28 20.16
CA GLU A 66 25.20 -10.30 19.80
C GLU A 66 25.22 -10.61 18.29
N LEU A 67 24.22 -10.14 17.55
CA LEU A 67 24.07 -10.38 16.11
C LEU A 67 24.32 -9.09 15.32
N PRO A 68 24.58 -9.19 14.00
CA PRO A 68 24.68 -8.00 13.15
C PRO A 68 23.40 -7.16 13.24
N GLU A 69 23.50 -5.83 13.08
CA GLU A 69 22.38 -4.87 13.08
C GLU A 69 21.27 -5.17 12.06
N THR A 70 21.49 -6.13 11.17
CA THR A 70 20.48 -6.66 10.24
C THR A 70 19.61 -7.77 10.83
N HIS A 71 19.87 -8.22 12.05
CA HIS A 71 19.14 -9.30 12.71
C HIS A 71 18.31 -8.74 13.87
N PHE A 72 17.02 -9.04 13.83
CA PHE A 72 16.06 -8.65 14.83
C PHE A 72 15.24 -9.86 15.24
N THR A 73 14.70 -9.80 16.44
CA THR A 73 13.55 -10.60 16.85
C THR A 73 12.40 -9.62 17.08
N ASN A 74 11.16 -9.95 16.73
CA ASN A 74 10.03 -9.10 17.10
C ASN A 74 9.50 -9.44 18.51
N LEU A 75 8.61 -8.62 19.06
CA LEU A 75 8.03 -8.90 20.39
C LEU A 75 7.10 -10.13 20.42
N SER A 76 6.76 -10.72 19.27
CA SER A 76 6.10 -12.03 19.16
C SER A 76 7.10 -13.18 18.94
N CYS A 77 8.38 -12.96 19.22
CA CYS A 77 9.46 -13.96 19.17
C CYS A 77 9.77 -14.53 17.77
N ALA A 78 9.38 -13.83 16.69
CA ALA A 78 9.74 -14.23 15.34
C ALA A 78 11.04 -13.56 14.89
N ASP A 79 11.89 -14.34 14.21
CA ASP A 79 13.11 -13.82 13.58
C ASP A 79 12.78 -12.93 12.38
N VAL A 80 13.44 -11.79 12.31
CA VAL A 80 13.33 -10.83 11.21
C VAL A 80 14.73 -10.43 10.74
N ARG A 81 15.01 -10.59 9.44
CA ARG A 81 16.29 -10.22 8.84
C ARG A 81 16.13 -9.07 7.86
N LEU A 82 16.99 -8.07 7.97
CA LEU A 82 17.10 -6.96 7.05
C LEU A 82 18.10 -7.29 5.92
N ASN A 83 17.65 -7.14 4.69
CA ASN A 83 18.47 -7.23 3.48
C ASN A 83 18.21 -5.99 2.61
N GLY A 84 19.11 -5.00 2.69
CA GLY A 84 18.90 -3.71 2.05
C GLY A 84 17.68 -2.99 2.63
N ARG A 85 16.62 -2.80 1.84
CA ARG A 85 15.33 -2.25 2.28
C ARG A 85 14.24 -3.32 2.44
N GLN A 86 14.61 -4.58 2.62
CA GLN A 86 13.67 -5.70 2.69
C GLN A 86 13.80 -6.44 4.01
N LEU A 87 12.68 -6.60 4.71
CA LEU A 87 12.55 -7.43 5.91
C LEU A 87 12.09 -8.82 5.49
N LEU A 88 12.77 -9.84 6.01
CA LEU A 88 12.52 -11.25 5.74
C LEU A 88 12.13 -11.95 7.04
N THR A 89 10.93 -12.52 7.10
CA THR A 89 10.41 -13.21 8.30
C THR A 89 9.32 -14.20 7.93
N GLY A 90 9.31 -15.40 8.49
CA GLY A 90 8.22 -16.38 8.27
C GLY A 90 7.92 -16.72 6.79
N GLY A 91 8.92 -16.63 5.90
CA GLY A 91 8.74 -16.78 4.44
C GLY A 91 8.16 -15.55 3.73
N LEU A 92 7.82 -14.49 4.47
CA LEU A 92 7.39 -13.19 3.96
C LEU A 92 8.60 -12.33 3.60
N LYS A 93 8.38 -11.47 2.62
CA LYS A 93 9.32 -10.46 2.16
C LYS A 93 8.61 -9.11 2.12
N ILE A 94 9.01 -8.20 3.00
CA ILE A 94 8.33 -6.92 3.23
C ILE A 94 9.30 -5.78 2.89
N THR A 95 8.89 -4.84 2.04
CA THR A 95 9.70 -3.66 1.70
C THR A 95 9.49 -2.54 2.71
N ILE A 96 10.59 -1.91 3.16
CA ILE A 96 10.58 -0.66 3.92
C ILE A 96 10.38 0.50 2.95
N LEU A 97 9.22 1.15 3.03
CA LEU A 97 8.80 2.25 2.17
C LEU A 97 9.44 3.56 2.59
N PHE A 98 9.53 3.79 3.89
CA PHE A 98 10.05 5.03 4.45
C PHE A 98 10.62 4.79 5.85
N GLU A 99 11.61 5.59 6.23
CA GLU A 99 12.15 5.65 7.58
C GLU A 99 11.90 7.06 8.11
N GLU A 100 11.33 7.15 9.31
CA GLU A 100 11.06 8.41 9.97
C GLU A 100 11.59 8.38 11.41
N LEU A 101 12.09 9.53 11.88
CA LEU A 101 12.57 9.70 13.23
C LEU A 101 11.53 10.46 14.04
N PHE A 102 11.12 9.87 15.16
CA PHE A 102 10.21 10.49 16.11
C PHE A 102 10.93 10.76 17.43
N TYR A 103 10.34 11.66 18.22
CA TYR A 103 10.83 12.02 19.54
C TYR A 103 9.75 11.78 20.57
N THR A 104 10.12 11.19 21.70
CA THR A 104 9.25 11.13 22.87
C THR A 104 9.11 12.51 23.49
N LYS A 105 8.18 12.65 24.46
CA LYS A 105 7.99 13.90 25.21
C LYS A 105 9.26 14.34 25.95
N ASP A 106 10.08 13.37 26.34
CA ASP A 106 11.36 13.60 27.03
C ASP A 106 12.52 13.87 26.07
N GLY A 107 12.24 13.98 24.76
CA GLY A 107 13.23 14.29 23.74
C GLY A 107 14.10 13.12 23.28
N LEU A 108 13.76 11.88 23.67
CA LEU A 108 14.46 10.70 23.20
C LEU A 108 14.01 10.32 21.80
N LYS A 109 14.97 10.06 20.90
CA LYS A 109 14.69 9.73 19.50
C LYS A 109 14.46 8.23 19.32
N TYR A 110 13.48 7.86 18.50
CA TYR A 110 13.24 6.47 18.10
C TYR A 110 12.92 6.37 16.60
N LYS A 111 13.17 5.20 16.03
CA LYS A 111 12.99 4.92 14.60
C LYS A 111 11.62 4.31 14.33
N ILE A 112 10.96 4.82 13.30
CA ILE A 112 9.79 4.22 12.70
C ILE A 112 10.12 3.78 11.27
N TRP A 113 9.74 2.55 10.93
CA TRP A 113 9.78 2.04 9.57
C TRP A 113 8.38 1.85 9.02
N CYS A 114 8.01 2.65 8.01
CA CYS A 114 6.78 2.43 7.27
C CYS A 114 6.97 1.26 6.31
N ILE A 115 6.20 0.19 6.47
CA ILE A 115 6.37 -1.06 5.73
C ILE A 115 5.18 -1.38 4.84
N GLU A 116 5.41 -2.07 3.72
CA GLU A 116 4.38 -2.32 2.71
C GLU A 116 3.18 -3.15 3.22
N ARG A 117 3.45 -4.03 4.18
CA ARG A 117 2.50 -4.99 4.75
C ARG A 117 2.98 -5.42 6.14
N PRO A 118 2.13 -6.04 6.98
CA PRO A 118 2.54 -6.49 8.31
C PRO A 118 3.65 -7.55 8.29
N LEU A 119 4.41 -7.64 9.39
CA LEU A 119 5.48 -8.61 9.60
C LEU A 119 5.00 -10.02 9.97
N CYS A 120 3.68 -10.24 10.02
CA CYS A 120 3.09 -11.52 10.38
C CYS A 120 2.02 -11.94 9.36
N ASP A 121 1.62 -13.21 9.44
CA ASP A 121 0.56 -13.75 8.60
C ASP A 121 -0.79 -13.07 8.93
N THR A 122 -1.40 -12.47 7.92
CA THR A 122 -2.66 -11.74 8.10
C THR A 122 -3.91 -12.60 7.84
N ARG A 123 -3.74 -13.86 7.42
CA ARG A 123 -4.86 -14.80 7.14
C ARG A 123 -5.81 -14.99 8.33
N PRO A 124 -5.33 -15.10 9.59
CA PRO A 124 -6.22 -15.21 10.76
C PRO A 124 -7.19 -14.03 10.91
N TYR A 125 -6.81 -12.85 10.40
CA TYR A 125 -7.63 -11.64 10.43
C TYR A 125 -8.52 -11.48 9.18
N GLY A 126 -8.58 -12.50 8.31
CA GLY A 126 -9.36 -12.49 7.07
C GLY A 126 -8.74 -11.65 5.95
N LEU A 127 -7.44 -11.33 6.05
CA LEU A 127 -6.69 -10.65 5.00
C LEU A 127 -5.77 -11.65 4.31
N VAL A 128 -6.06 -11.91 3.04
CA VAL A 128 -5.17 -12.70 2.18
C VAL A 128 -4.36 -11.71 1.35
N LEU A 129 -3.14 -11.42 1.80
CA LEU A 129 -2.19 -10.55 1.10
C LEU A 129 -1.33 -11.31 0.07
N ASP A 130 -1.63 -12.60 -0.16
CA ASP A 130 -1.10 -13.42 -1.26
C ASP A 130 -1.59 -12.95 -2.63
N ASP A 131 -2.51 -12.00 -2.67
CA ASP A 131 -2.99 -11.43 -3.91
C ASP A 131 -2.05 -10.32 -4.41
N ASP A 132 -1.71 -10.33 -5.70
CA ASP A 132 -0.77 -9.37 -6.29
C ASP A 132 -1.21 -7.90 -6.18
N PHE A 133 -2.42 -7.62 -5.66
CA PHE A 133 -2.87 -6.27 -5.29
C PHE A 133 -2.00 -5.63 -4.20
N GLY A 134 -1.32 -6.45 -3.37
CA GLY A 134 -0.40 -5.98 -2.33
C GLY A 134 1.01 -5.67 -2.84
N LYS A 135 1.36 -6.03 -4.09
CA LYS A 135 2.61 -5.58 -4.69
C LYS A 135 2.44 -4.12 -5.09
N LEU A 136 3.26 -3.26 -4.51
CA LEU A 136 3.33 -1.85 -4.84
C LEU A 136 3.95 -1.66 -6.23
N ILE A 137 3.15 -1.90 -7.27
CA ILE A 137 3.53 -1.52 -8.64
C ILE A 137 3.39 0.00 -8.71
N THR A 138 4.53 0.68 -8.70
CA THR A 138 4.57 2.11 -9.03
C THR A 138 4.40 2.24 -10.54
N ILE A 139 3.32 2.89 -10.98
CA ILE A 139 3.05 3.06 -12.40
C ILE A 139 3.85 4.27 -12.90
N ARG A 140 4.90 4.01 -13.68
CA ARG A 140 5.75 5.07 -14.26
C ARG A 140 5.65 5.12 -15.78
N LYS A 141 5.34 3.99 -16.40
CA LYS A 141 5.20 3.84 -17.85
C LYS A 141 4.01 2.95 -18.18
N LEU A 142 3.60 2.98 -19.45
CA LEU A 142 2.50 2.17 -19.99
C LEU A 142 2.62 0.67 -19.65
N GLN A 143 3.83 0.11 -19.70
CA GLN A 143 4.06 -1.30 -19.35
C GLN A 143 3.65 -1.62 -17.91
N ASP A 144 3.93 -0.71 -16.98
CA ASP A 144 3.57 -0.88 -15.56
C ASP A 144 2.05 -0.80 -15.38
N ALA A 145 1.40 0.11 -16.10
CA ALA A 145 -0.06 0.24 -16.10
C ALA A 145 -0.73 -1.03 -16.64
N VAL A 146 -0.24 -1.55 -17.76
CA VAL A 146 -0.76 -2.79 -18.37
C VAL A 146 -0.56 -3.98 -17.44
N GLU A 147 0.61 -4.13 -16.84
CA GLU A 147 0.84 -5.22 -15.89
C GLU A 147 -0.06 -5.08 -14.66
N PHE A 148 -0.12 -3.88 -14.08
CA PHE A 148 -1.01 -3.61 -12.95
C PHE A 148 -2.48 -3.94 -13.28
N ILE A 149 -3.03 -3.46 -14.40
CA ILE A 149 -4.42 -3.74 -14.80
C ILE A 149 -4.64 -5.24 -14.99
N ARG A 150 -3.72 -5.94 -15.66
CA ARG A 150 -3.79 -7.39 -15.86
C ARG A 150 -3.90 -8.14 -14.53
N THR A 151 -3.08 -7.73 -13.56
CA THR A 151 -3.02 -8.27 -12.22
C THR A 151 -4.29 -7.99 -11.41
N VAL A 152 -4.74 -6.73 -11.36
CA VAL A 152 -5.81 -6.32 -10.44
C VAL A 152 -7.21 -6.52 -11.02
N ALA A 153 -7.38 -6.39 -12.33
CA ALA A 153 -8.71 -6.44 -12.90
C ALA A 153 -9.27 -7.86 -12.80
N LYS A 154 -8.48 -8.89 -13.15
CA LYS A 154 -8.80 -10.34 -13.20
C LYS A 154 -9.59 -10.86 -14.42
N PRO A 155 -10.66 -10.24 -14.97
CA PRO A 155 -11.25 -10.72 -16.20
C PRO A 155 -10.31 -10.55 -17.40
N ARG A 156 -10.18 -11.62 -18.19
CA ARG A 156 -9.32 -11.64 -19.39
C ARG A 156 -9.71 -10.61 -20.45
N TYR A 157 -10.94 -10.12 -20.42
CA TYR A 157 -11.50 -9.19 -21.41
C TYR A 157 -11.46 -7.71 -20.98
N VAL A 158 -10.80 -7.37 -19.87
CA VAL A 158 -10.78 -5.98 -19.38
C VAL A 158 -10.17 -5.05 -20.42
N PHE A 159 -9.04 -5.42 -21.01
CA PHE A 159 -8.40 -4.63 -22.07
C PHE A 159 -9.30 -4.48 -23.28
N SER A 160 -9.93 -5.55 -23.77
CA SER A 160 -10.82 -5.45 -24.94
C SER A 160 -12.05 -4.58 -24.68
N LYS A 161 -12.58 -4.54 -23.45
CA LYS A 161 -13.65 -3.62 -23.07
C LYS A 161 -13.18 -2.17 -23.03
N ILE A 162 -11.98 -1.91 -22.48
CA ILE A 162 -11.40 -0.56 -22.45
C ILE A 162 -11.14 -0.09 -23.90
N ASP A 163 -10.52 -0.94 -24.73
CA ASP A 163 -10.26 -0.63 -26.14
C ASP A 163 -11.55 -0.34 -26.90
N ALA A 164 -12.62 -1.11 -26.66
CA ALA A 164 -13.93 -0.84 -27.27
C ALA A 164 -14.52 0.51 -26.85
N ALA A 165 -14.36 0.91 -25.58
CA ALA A 165 -14.77 2.23 -25.10
C ALA A 165 -13.97 3.36 -25.76
N VAL A 166 -12.64 3.20 -25.87
CA VAL A 166 -11.75 4.14 -26.55
C VAL A 166 -12.11 4.28 -28.03
N GLN A 167 -12.34 3.16 -28.74
CA GLN A 167 -12.74 3.18 -30.14
C GLN A 167 -14.09 3.86 -30.36
N THR A 168 -15.03 3.67 -29.44
CA THR A 168 -16.34 4.35 -29.48
C THR A 168 -16.18 5.86 -29.33
N PHE A 169 -15.31 6.30 -28.41
CA PHE A 169 -14.98 7.72 -28.24
C PHE A 169 -14.34 8.32 -29.49
N ILE A 170 -13.36 7.63 -30.09
CA ILE A 170 -12.68 8.08 -31.32
C ILE A 170 -13.68 8.25 -32.46
N LYS A 171 -14.55 7.25 -32.69
CA LYS A 171 -15.59 7.30 -33.74
C LYS A 171 -16.55 8.47 -33.53
N HIS A 172 -17.08 8.61 -32.31
CA HIS A 172 -17.98 9.72 -31.98
C HIS A 172 -17.33 11.08 -32.27
N ARG A 173 -16.03 11.23 -32.03
CA ARG A 173 -15.31 12.49 -32.25
C ARG A 173 -14.87 12.74 -33.68
N SER A 174 -14.54 11.71 -34.45
CA SER A 174 -14.23 11.86 -35.89
C SER A 174 -15.38 12.50 -36.68
N SER A 175 -16.62 12.45 -36.16
CA SER A 175 -17.80 13.08 -36.75
C SER A 175 -17.99 14.57 -36.35
N PHE A 176 -17.25 15.09 -35.37
CA PHE A 176 -17.37 16.48 -34.89
C PHE A 176 -16.17 17.33 -35.33
N LEU A 177 -16.33 18.05 -36.44
CA LEU A 177 -15.31 18.94 -37.03
C LEU A 177 -15.06 20.24 -36.22
N ASN A 178 -15.97 20.64 -35.32
CA ASN A 178 -15.84 21.86 -34.53
C ASN A 178 -15.45 21.55 -33.07
N CYS A 179 -14.19 21.81 -32.75
CA CYS A 179 -13.58 21.41 -31.48
C CYS A 179 -13.89 22.44 -30.36
N ASN A 180 -14.99 22.24 -29.63
CA ASN A 180 -15.19 22.92 -28.36
C ASN A 180 -14.41 22.20 -27.25
N LEU A 181 -13.37 22.85 -26.72
CA LEU A 181 -12.48 22.29 -25.69
C LEU A 181 -13.24 21.86 -24.42
N LYS A 182 -14.30 22.59 -24.03
CA LYS A 182 -15.12 22.25 -22.86
C LYS A 182 -15.85 20.92 -23.08
N LEU A 183 -16.47 20.75 -24.26
CA LEU A 183 -17.11 19.48 -24.61
C LEU A 183 -16.09 18.34 -24.70
N TYR A 184 -14.89 18.63 -25.23
CA TYR A 184 -13.82 17.63 -25.33
C TYR A 184 -13.39 17.12 -23.96
N LYS A 185 -13.19 18.03 -22.99
CA LYS A 185 -12.87 17.69 -21.60
C LYS A 185 -13.96 16.81 -20.96
N GLU A 186 -15.24 17.14 -21.17
CA GLU A 186 -16.34 16.35 -20.63
C GLU A 186 -16.41 14.94 -21.24
N ASP A 187 -16.16 14.78 -22.54
CA ASP A 187 -16.18 13.46 -23.17
C ASP A 187 -14.98 12.60 -22.77
N VAL A 188 -13.78 13.18 -22.62
CA VAL A 188 -12.62 12.48 -22.07
C VAL A 188 -12.90 12.02 -20.63
N LYS A 189 -13.54 12.88 -19.82
CA LYS A 189 -13.95 12.52 -18.46
C LYS A 189 -14.95 11.34 -18.45
N LYS A 190 -15.92 11.33 -19.36
CA LYS A 190 -16.87 10.20 -19.50
C LYS A 190 -16.16 8.91 -19.90
N LEU A 191 -15.23 8.97 -20.87
CA LEU A 191 -14.41 7.83 -21.27
C LEU A 191 -13.62 7.29 -20.06
N TYR A 192 -12.93 8.18 -19.34
CA TYR A 192 -12.16 7.82 -18.16
C TYR A 192 -13.00 7.12 -17.08
N ILE A 193 -14.19 7.67 -16.77
CA ILE A 193 -15.13 7.05 -15.81
C ILE A 193 -15.58 5.67 -16.31
N SER A 194 -15.92 5.55 -17.60
CA SER A 194 -16.31 4.26 -18.19
C SER A 194 -15.19 3.20 -18.07
N CYS A 195 -13.93 3.59 -18.30
CA CYS A 195 -12.79 2.69 -18.16
C CYS A 195 -12.56 2.28 -16.70
N LEU A 196 -12.70 3.21 -15.75
CA LEU A 196 -12.66 2.89 -14.32
C LEU A 196 -13.76 1.91 -13.92
N GLU A 197 -14.99 2.10 -14.41
CA GLU A 197 -16.12 1.20 -14.14
C GLU A 197 -15.84 -0.21 -14.66
N ILE A 198 -15.24 -0.36 -15.84
CA ILE A 198 -14.85 -1.66 -16.41
C ILE A 198 -13.88 -2.39 -15.49
N ILE A 199 -12.84 -1.71 -14.98
CA ILE A 199 -11.85 -2.32 -14.08
C ILE A 199 -12.47 -2.66 -12.72
N LEU A 200 -13.30 -1.75 -12.19
CA LEU A 200 -13.96 -1.91 -10.88
C LEU A 200 -15.17 -2.87 -10.92
N GLN A 201 -15.43 -3.55 -12.04
CA GLN A 201 -16.33 -4.72 -12.07
C GLN A 201 -15.83 -5.83 -11.15
N ASN A 202 -14.51 -5.88 -10.89
CA ASN A 202 -13.95 -6.72 -9.84
C ASN A 202 -14.34 -6.17 -8.46
N ARG A 203 -15.35 -6.77 -7.83
CA ARG A 203 -15.85 -6.36 -6.51
C ARG A 203 -14.75 -6.35 -5.45
N LYS A 204 -13.85 -7.34 -5.45
CA LYS A 204 -12.73 -7.40 -4.48
C LYS A 204 -11.80 -6.18 -4.63
N LEU A 205 -11.49 -5.79 -5.86
CA LEU A 205 -10.70 -4.58 -6.13
C LEU A 205 -11.47 -3.33 -5.68
N LYS A 206 -12.76 -3.24 -6.02
CA LYS A 206 -13.61 -2.11 -5.65
C LYS A 206 -13.66 -1.90 -4.13
N ASP A 207 -13.88 -2.96 -3.37
CA ASP A 207 -13.95 -2.91 -1.90
C ASP A 207 -12.58 -2.55 -1.31
N ARG A 208 -11.48 -3.06 -1.88
CA ARG A 208 -10.14 -2.72 -1.42
C ARG A 208 -9.76 -1.27 -1.71
N CYS A 209 -10.12 -0.72 -2.87
CA CYS A 209 -9.93 0.69 -3.20
C CYS A 209 -10.68 1.65 -2.26
N GLN A 210 -11.70 1.19 -1.53
CA GLN A 210 -12.37 2.01 -0.52
C GLN A 210 -11.52 2.16 0.75
N ARG A 211 -10.67 1.18 1.05
CA ARG A 211 -9.83 1.13 2.26
C ARG A 211 -8.38 1.53 2.00
N ASP A 212 -7.90 1.30 0.78
CA ASP A 212 -6.53 1.56 0.36
C ASP A 212 -6.52 2.72 -0.66
N ALA A 213 -6.20 3.92 -0.16
CA ALA A 213 -6.12 5.14 -0.96
C ALA A 213 -5.03 5.04 -2.04
N HIS A 214 -3.93 4.35 -1.76
CA HIS A 214 -2.84 4.17 -2.70
C HIS A 214 -3.22 3.20 -3.82
N LEU A 215 -3.85 2.07 -3.50
CA LEU A 215 -4.39 1.17 -4.53
C LEU A 215 -5.38 1.90 -5.43
N LYS A 216 -6.29 2.70 -4.83
CA LYS A 216 -7.23 3.53 -5.58
C LYS A 216 -6.53 4.53 -6.50
N ARG A 217 -5.45 5.16 -6.02
CA ARG A 217 -4.62 6.07 -6.81
C ARG A 217 -3.94 5.33 -7.96
N ASN A 218 -3.37 4.15 -7.72
CA ASN A 218 -2.75 3.34 -8.76
C ASN A 218 -3.76 2.88 -9.81
N VAL A 219 -4.98 2.47 -9.43
CA VAL A 219 -6.04 2.17 -10.41
C VAL A 219 -6.33 3.37 -11.30
N LYS A 220 -6.45 4.56 -10.70
CA LYS A 220 -6.70 5.80 -11.45
C LYS A 220 -5.57 6.13 -12.43
N ILE A 221 -4.32 6.08 -11.97
CA ILE A 221 -3.14 6.35 -12.78
C ILE A 221 -2.99 5.29 -13.88
N ALA A 222 -3.26 4.02 -13.58
CA ALA A 222 -3.17 2.95 -14.56
C ALA A 222 -4.13 3.18 -15.73
N VAL A 223 -5.38 3.53 -15.44
CA VAL A 223 -6.39 3.85 -16.46
C VAL A 223 -6.04 5.10 -17.24
N GLU A 224 -5.49 6.12 -16.60
CA GLU A 224 -5.08 7.35 -17.28
C GLU A 224 -3.84 7.16 -18.16
N THR A 225 -2.94 6.28 -17.75
CA THR A 225 -1.69 5.98 -18.46
C THR A 225 -1.91 5.03 -19.65
N TYR A 226 -2.90 4.14 -19.54
CA TYR A 226 -3.31 3.21 -20.60
C TYR A 226 -4.09 3.93 -21.71
#